data_AF-A0AAW9EEX2-F1
#
_entry.id   AF-A0AAW9EEX2-F1
#
_cell.length_a   1.000
_cell.length_b   1.000
_cell.length_c   1.000
_cell.angle_alpha   90.00
_cell.angle_beta   90.00
_cell.angle_gamma   90.00
#
_symmetry.space_group_name_H-M   'P 1'
#
loop_
_entity.id
_entity.type
_entity.pdbx_description
1 polymer ?
#
loop_
_entity_poly.entity_id
_entity_poly.type
_entity_poly.pdbx_seq_one_letter_code
_entity_poly.pdbx_strand_id
1 'polypeptide(L)'
;IKLGAKIIHRDINKAGLVDILGTNGVSNVQGEAQMKLDLYANEKLKAALKARGEVAGIGSEEEDDIVIFEGDRAENAKYVVLMDP
;
A
#
# COMPACT_ATOMS: atom_id res chain seq x y z
N ILE A 1 13.78 8.17 -7.97
CA ILE A 1 13.22 6.96 -7.31
C ILE A 1 13.89 6.64 -5.97
N LYS A 2 15.24 6.70 -5.84
CA LYS A 2 15.98 6.36 -4.59
C LYS A 2 15.66 7.17 -3.33
N LEU A 3 15.25 8.44 -3.46
CA LEU A 3 14.97 9.31 -2.28
C LEU A 3 13.62 8.99 -1.62
N GLY A 4 12.58 8.75 -2.43
CA GLY A 4 11.25 8.41 -1.94
C GLY A 4 11.23 7.06 -1.22
N ALA A 5 11.94 6.07 -1.77
CA ALA A 5 12.09 4.75 -1.14
C ALA A 5 12.75 4.83 0.26
N LYS A 6 13.72 5.73 0.46
CA LYS A 6 14.37 5.94 1.77
C LYS A 6 13.44 6.59 2.80
N ILE A 7 12.57 7.50 2.36
CA ILE A 7 11.61 8.17 3.24
C ILE A 7 10.52 7.17 3.65
N ILE A 8 9.98 6.43 2.68
CA ILE A 8 9.01 5.36 2.92
C ILE A 8 9.62 4.30 3.85
N HIS A 9 10.85 3.87 3.60
CA HIS A 9 11.55 2.91 4.47
C HIS A 9 11.75 3.45 5.89
N ARG A 10 12.09 4.74 6.07
CA ARG A 10 12.23 5.34 7.40
C ARG A 10 10.90 5.43 8.16
N ASP A 11 9.81 5.74 7.46
CA ASP A 11 8.49 5.86 8.06
C ASP A 11 7.88 4.48 8.40
N ILE A 12 8.14 3.46 7.59
CA ILE A 12 7.81 2.05 7.89
C ILE A 12 8.62 1.56 9.09
N ASN A 13 9.94 1.80 9.10
CA ASN A 13 10.84 1.31 10.16
C ASN A 13 10.61 2.03 11.50
N LYS A 14 10.16 3.29 11.48
CA LYS A 14 9.67 4.00 12.67
C LYS A 14 8.31 3.53 13.11
N ALA A 15 7.38 3.27 12.19
CA ALA A 15 6.07 2.75 12.54
C ALA A 15 6.20 1.36 13.18
N GLY A 16 7.09 0.49 12.69
CA GLY A 16 7.41 -0.80 13.29
C GLY A 16 7.86 -0.72 14.76
N LEU A 17 8.40 0.43 15.19
CA LEU A 17 8.79 0.71 16.57
C LEU A 17 7.63 1.25 17.44
N VAL A 18 6.53 1.71 16.83
CA VAL A 18 5.40 2.41 17.46
C VAL A 18 4.12 1.57 17.35
N ASP A 19 4.16 0.31 17.81
CA ASP A 19 2.95 -0.46 18.16
C ASP A 19 2.15 -1.13 17.01
N ILE A 20 2.80 -1.43 15.87
CA ILE A 20 2.21 -2.24 14.77
C ILE A 20 2.68 -3.71 14.72
N LEU A 21 3.42 -4.19 15.73
CA LEU A 21 3.76 -5.62 15.90
C LEU A 21 2.63 -6.44 16.54
N GLY A 22 1.39 -6.20 16.12
CA GLY A 22 0.22 -6.95 16.58
C GLY A 22 -0.54 -7.54 15.40
N THR A 23 -1.07 -8.76 15.56
CA THR A 23 -2.05 -9.30 14.59
C THR A 23 -3.28 -8.41 14.63
N ASN A 24 -3.87 -8.11 13.48
CA ASN A 24 -5.04 -7.23 13.46
C ASN A 24 -6.35 -7.97 13.81
N GLY A 25 -6.29 -9.26 14.15
CA GLY A 25 -7.48 -10.10 14.39
C GLY A 25 -8.38 -10.28 13.16
N VAL A 26 -7.99 -9.70 12.02
CA VAL A 26 -8.63 -9.80 10.72
C VAL A 26 -7.88 -10.86 9.93
N SER A 27 -8.61 -11.82 9.37
CA SER A 27 -8.06 -12.79 8.42
C SER A 27 -8.04 -12.17 7.03
N ASN A 28 -6.92 -12.32 6.31
CA ASN A 28 -6.85 -11.89 4.91
C ASN A 28 -7.73 -12.79 4.01
N VAL A 29 -7.85 -12.42 2.74
CA VAL A 29 -8.58 -13.14 1.68
C VAL A 29 -8.13 -14.60 1.46
N GLN A 30 -6.91 -14.95 1.86
CA GLN A 30 -6.36 -16.32 1.83
C GLN A 30 -6.53 -17.07 3.17
N GLY A 31 -7.15 -16.44 4.19
CA GLY A 31 -7.41 -17.05 5.49
C GLY A 31 -6.25 -16.97 6.49
N GLU A 32 -5.23 -16.17 6.21
CA GLU A 32 -4.07 -15.98 7.09
C GLU A 32 -4.27 -14.84 8.08
N ALA A 33 -3.54 -14.86 9.21
CA ALA A 33 -3.60 -13.80 10.20
C ALA A 33 -2.86 -12.56 9.69
N GLN A 34 -3.61 -11.58 9.23
CA GLN A 34 -3.08 -10.35 8.64
C GLN A 34 -2.29 -9.55 9.68
N MET A 35 -1.03 -9.22 9.38
CA MET A 35 -0.24 -8.39 10.28
C MET A 35 -0.64 -6.92 10.12
N LYS A 36 -0.67 -6.17 11.23
CA LYS A 36 -0.91 -4.72 11.18
C LYS A 36 0.12 -3.98 10.32
N LEU A 37 1.33 -4.53 10.19
CA LEU A 37 2.38 -3.94 9.37
C LEU A 37 2.03 -3.98 7.89
N ASP A 38 1.48 -5.10 7.40
CA ASP A 38 1.17 -5.33 5.98
C ASP A 38 0.01 -4.41 5.55
N LEU A 39 -1.03 -4.31 6.38
CA LEU A 39 -2.10 -3.32 6.22
C LEU A 39 -1.58 -1.87 6.20
N TYR A 40 -0.64 -1.54 7.09
CA TYR A 40 -0.06 -0.22 7.14
C TYR A 40 0.80 0.07 5.90
N ALA A 41 1.59 -0.90 5.45
CA ALA A 41 2.38 -0.81 4.23
C ALA A 41 1.50 -0.62 3.00
N ASN A 42 0.41 -1.40 2.88
CA ASN A 42 -0.59 -1.29 1.82
C ASN A 42 -1.16 0.13 1.74
N GLU A 43 -1.67 0.66 2.86
CA GLU A 43 -2.25 2.01 2.93
C GLU A 43 -1.23 3.11 2.58
N LYS A 44 0.02 2.97 3.01
CA LYS A 44 1.08 3.94 2.68
C LYS A 44 1.48 3.90 1.21
N LEU A 45 1.60 2.71 0.62
CA LEU A 45 1.90 2.55 -0.79
C LEU A 45 0.76 3.08 -1.66
N LYS A 46 -0.49 2.77 -1.31
CA LYS A 46 -1.71 3.35 -1.90
C LYS A 46 -1.66 4.87 -1.94
N ALA A 47 -1.45 5.50 -0.79
CA ALA A 47 -1.41 6.97 -0.68
C ALA A 47 -0.27 7.57 -1.51
N ALA A 48 0.91 6.94 -1.51
CA ALA A 48 2.07 7.41 -2.26
C ALA A 48 1.87 7.31 -3.79
N LEU A 49 1.26 6.22 -4.27
CA LEU A 49 0.97 6.02 -5.69
C LEU A 49 -0.14 6.96 -6.17
N LYS A 50 -1.20 7.12 -5.38
CA LYS A 50 -2.28 8.08 -5.66
C LYS A 50 -1.75 9.51 -5.74
N ALA A 51 -0.86 9.91 -4.84
CA ALA A 51 -0.28 11.25 -4.83
C ALA A 51 0.61 11.54 -6.05
N ARG A 52 1.22 10.51 -6.66
CA ARG A 52 2.01 10.67 -7.88
C ARG A 52 1.15 10.85 -9.13
N GLY A 53 -0.04 10.25 -9.17
CA GLY A 53 -0.96 10.34 -10.32
C GLY A 53 -0.39 9.73 -11.62
N GLU A 54 0.62 8.86 -11.52
CA GLU A 54 1.22 8.16 -12.66
C GLU A 54 0.62 6.76 -12.88
N VAL A 55 -0.22 6.31 -11.94
CA VAL A 55 -0.80 4.96 -11.89
C VAL A 55 -2.32 5.09 -11.90
N ALA A 56 -3.00 4.29 -12.72
CA ALA A 56 -4.47 4.30 -12.86
C ALA A 56 -5.15 3.49 -11.78
N GLY A 57 -4.47 2.47 -11.27
CA GLY A 57 -4.95 1.62 -10.20
C GLY A 57 -3.91 0.61 -9.77
N ILE A 58 -4.23 -0.09 -8.69
CA ILE A 58 -3.35 -1.07 -8.06
C ILE A 58 -4.09 -2.39 -7.80
N GLY A 59 -3.33 -3.47 -7.74
CA GLY A 59 -3.74 -4.71 -7.10
C GLY A 59 -2.82 -4.98 -5.92
N SER A 60 -3.37 -5.32 -4.76
CA SER A 60 -2.60 -5.70 -3.59
C SER A 60 -3.08 -7.04 -3.05
N GLU A 61 -2.18 -7.84 -2.48
CA GLU A 61 -2.57 -9.06 -1.75
C GLU A 61 -3.51 -8.77 -0.56
N GLU A 62 -3.41 -7.55 -0.02
CA GLU A 62 -4.19 -7.10 1.13
C GLU A 62 -5.58 -6.55 0.74
N GLU A 63 -5.93 -6.53 -0.55
CA GLU A 63 -7.21 -6.02 -1.06
C GLU A 63 -7.95 -7.11 -1.83
N ASP A 64 -9.25 -7.26 -1.57
CA ASP A 64 -10.11 -8.23 -2.26
C ASP A 64 -10.30 -7.89 -3.75
N ASP A 65 -10.39 -6.58 -4.04
CA ASP A 65 -10.66 -6.04 -5.36
C ASP A 65 -9.55 -5.07 -5.82
N ILE A 66 -9.47 -4.86 -7.13
CA ILE A 66 -8.58 -3.84 -7.68
C ILE A 66 -8.97 -2.43 -7.19
N VAL A 67 -7.99 -1.64 -6.77
CA VAL A 67 -8.23 -0.27 -6.34
C VAL A 67 -7.94 0.66 -7.52
N ILE A 68 -9.00 1.26 -8.07
CA ILE A 68 -8.90 2.24 -9.13
C ILE A 68 -8.72 3.63 -8.49
N PHE A 69 -7.70 4.37 -8.92
CA PHE A 69 -7.49 5.74 -8.46
C PHE A 69 -8.37 6.70 -9.28
N GLU A 70 -9.11 7.54 -8.58
CA GLU A 70 -9.98 8.56 -9.20
C GLU A 70 -9.24 9.87 -9.46
N GLY A 71 -9.63 10.56 -10.54
CA GLY A 71 -9.18 11.91 -10.91
C GLY A 71 -8.47 11.96 -12.26
N ASP A 72 -8.52 13.12 -12.94
CA ASP A 72 -8.02 13.34 -14.30
C ASP A 72 -6.62 12.76 -14.60
N ARG A 73 -5.71 12.81 -13.61
CA ARG A 73 -4.35 12.28 -13.76
C ARG A 73 -4.32 10.75 -13.71
N ALA A 74 -5.13 10.14 -12.84
CA ALA A 74 -5.22 8.70 -12.73
C ALA A 74 -6.00 8.08 -13.91
N GLU A 75 -7.03 8.76 -14.41
CA GLU A 75 -7.77 8.32 -15.60
C GLU A 75 -6.91 8.32 -16.87
N ASN A 76 -5.96 9.24 -16.97
CA ASN A 76 -4.98 9.30 -18.06
C ASN A 76 -3.66 8.58 -17.75
N ALA A 77 -3.57 7.92 -16.59
CA ALA A 77 -2.36 7.21 -16.21
C ALA A 77 -2.19 5.95 -17.06
N LYS A 78 -0.94 5.65 -17.42
CA LYS A 78 -0.59 4.57 -18.35
C LYS A 78 -0.12 3.29 -17.67
N TYR A 79 -0.08 3.30 -16.33
CA TYR A 79 0.53 2.24 -15.55
C TYR A 79 -0.46 1.70 -14.51
N VAL A 80 -0.35 0.40 -14.26
CA VAL A 80 -0.98 -0.30 -13.15
C VAL A 80 0.12 -0.96 -12.32
N VAL A 81 -0.08 -1.05 -11.01
CA VAL A 81 0.94 -1.61 -10.10
C VAL A 81 0.33 -2.75 -9.31
N LEU A 82 0.96 -3.92 -9.36
CA LEU A 82 0.66 -5.03 -8.46
C LEU A 82 1.72 -5.03 -7.35
N MET A 83 1.29 -5.14 -6.10
CA MET A 83 2.17 -5.12 -4.94
C MET A 83 1.79 -6.14 -3.88
N ASP A 84 2.81 -6.68 -3.25
CA ASP A 84 2.78 -7.56 -2.09
C ASP A 84 3.47 -6.76 -0.97
N PRO A 85 2.68 -6.10 -0.09
CA PRO A 85 3.16 -5.09 0.86
C PRO A 85 3.72 -5.65 2.17
#